data_AF-A0A932VBR5-F1
#
_entry.id   AF-A0A932VBR5-F1
#
_cell.length_a   1.000
_cell.length_b   1.000
_cell.length_c   1.000
_cell.angle_alpha   90.00
_cell.angle_beta   90.00
_cell.angle_gamma   90.00
#
_symmetry.space_group_name_H-M   'P 1'
#
loop_
_entity.id
_entity.type
_entity.pdbx_description
1 polymer ?
#
loop_
_entity_poly.entity_id
_entity_poly.type
_entity_poly.pdbx_seq_one_letter_code
_entity_poly.pdbx_strand_id
1 'polypeptide(L)'
;MTIKPQYWRLIMSLLVSKVPRALETKARLFGFELGDLLLIFLYLALSNLIFGQTRLKFPLVWLGTAALAAALYFLKRGKPDNYLQHAGEHFWSAGVLSAGATDVEYRPYQPFQPMNDEVKL
;
A
#
# COMPACT_ATOMS: atom_id res chain seq x y z
N MET A 1 -21.13 44.36 5.27
CA MET A 1 -21.16 43.87 3.87
C MET A 1 -21.83 42.51 3.91
N THR A 2 -23.12 42.44 3.59
CA THR A 2 -23.96 41.26 3.83
C THR A 2 -24.13 40.47 2.54
N ILE A 3 -23.52 39.28 2.47
CA ILE A 3 -23.59 38.41 1.28
C ILE A 3 -25.03 37.87 1.17
N LYS A 4 -25.66 38.07 0.00
CA LYS A 4 -27.05 37.64 -0.23
C LYS A 4 -27.16 36.10 -0.19
N PRO A 5 -28.25 35.54 0.37
CA PRO A 5 -28.40 34.09 0.61
C PRO A 5 -28.40 33.23 -0.67
N GLN A 6 -28.64 33.84 -1.83
CA GLN A 6 -28.58 33.17 -3.13
C GLN A 6 -27.18 32.67 -3.53
N TYR A 7 -26.10 33.27 -2.99
CA TYR A 7 -24.72 32.86 -3.31
C TYR A 7 -24.26 31.62 -2.55
N TRP A 8 -24.91 31.28 -1.42
CA TRP A 8 -24.60 30.09 -0.63
C TRP A 8 -24.74 28.78 -1.42
N ARG A 9 -25.73 28.73 -2.32
CA ARG A 9 -26.03 27.54 -3.14
C ARG A 9 -24.97 27.26 -4.21
N LEU A 10 -24.27 28.30 -4.68
CA LEU A 10 -23.22 28.16 -5.69
C LEU A 10 -21.88 27.74 -5.07
N ILE A 11 -21.58 28.21 -3.86
CA ILE A 11 -20.34 27.86 -3.13
C ILE A 11 -20.36 26.41 -2.63
N MET A 12 -21.54 25.88 -2.30
CA MET A 12 -21.72 24.51 -1.79
C MET A 12 -21.86 23.44 -2.90
N SER A 13 -21.55 23.77 -4.15
CA SER A 13 -21.46 22.77 -5.23
C SER A 13 -20.07 22.13 -5.19
N LEU A 14 -19.86 21.18 -4.28
CA LEU A 14 -18.63 20.39 -4.21
C LEU A 14 -18.41 19.67 -5.55
N LEU A 15 -17.30 19.97 -6.24
CA LEU A 15 -16.82 19.19 -7.39
C LEU A 15 -16.42 17.79 -6.89
N VAL A 16 -17.37 16.86 -6.84
CA VAL A 16 -17.09 15.44 -6.65
C VAL A 16 -16.85 14.85 -8.03
N SER A 17 -15.58 14.69 -8.40
CA SER A 17 -15.25 13.85 -9.55
C SER A 17 -15.48 12.39 -9.15
N LYS A 18 -16.33 11.68 -9.90
CA LYS A 18 -16.34 10.21 -9.83
C LYS A 18 -15.05 9.74 -10.48
N VAL A 19 -14.01 9.55 -9.68
CA VAL A 19 -12.84 8.81 -10.12
C VAL A 19 -13.31 7.37 -10.37
N PRO A 20 -13.25 6.88 -11.62
CA PRO A 20 -13.53 5.48 -11.85
C PRO A 20 -12.48 4.72 -11.05
N ARG A 21 -12.94 3.94 -10.06
CA ARG A 21 -12.13 2.91 -9.40
C ARG A 21 -11.90 1.77 -10.40
N ALA A 22 -11.36 2.11 -11.56
CA ALA A 22 -11.17 1.22 -12.66
C ALA A 22 -9.91 0.42 -12.41
N LEU A 23 -10.13 -0.88 -12.28
CA LEU A 23 -9.23 -1.88 -12.84
C LEU A 23 -7.94 -2.22 -12.09
N GLU A 24 -7.92 -2.09 -10.78
CA GLU A 24 -7.06 -2.97 -9.98
C GLU A 24 -7.78 -4.30 -9.74
N THR A 25 -8.07 -5.04 -10.81
CA THR A 25 -8.40 -6.47 -10.69
C THR A 25 -7.08 -7.16 -10.35
N LYS A 26 -6.68 -7.01 -9.09
CA LYS A 26 -5.43 -7.54 -8.57
C LYS A 26 -5.49 -9.05 -8.75
N ALA A 27 -4.57 -9.62 -9.53
CA ALA A 27 -4.50 -11.04 -9.75
C ALA A 27 -4.31 -11.74 -8.40
N ARG A 28 -5.38 -12.37 -7.91
CA ARG A 28 -5.38 -13.19 -6.70
C ARG A 28 -5.75 -14.61 -7.09
N LEU A 29 -4.94 -15.55 -6.64
CA LEU A 29 -5.17 -16.98 -6.85
C LEU A 29 -5.29 -17.62 -5.47
N PHE A 30 -6.42 -18.30 -5.23
CA PHE A 30 -6.69 -18.99 -3.96
C PHE A 30 -6.59 -18.08 -2.71
N GLY A 31 -6.84 -16.78 -2.86
CA GLY A 31 -6.73 -15.80 -1.76
C GLY A 31 -5.32 -15.28 -1.50
N PHE A 32 -4.31 -15.79 -2.23
CA PHE A 32 -2.95 -15.26 -2.20
C PHE A 32 -2.76 -14.15 -3.24
N GLU A 33 -1.93 -13.18 -2.88
CA GLU A 33 -1.45 -12.18 -3.82
C GLU A 33 -0.31 -12.73 -4.69
N LEU A 34 -0.05 -12.09 -5.82
CA LEU A 34 1.03 -12.52 -6.74
C LEU A 34 2.39 -12.63 -6.03
N GLY A 35 2.74 -11.67 -5.17
CA GLY A 35 3.98 -11.70 -4.39
C GLY A 35 4.08 -12.91 -3.45
N ASP A 36 2.96 -13.33 -2.85
CA ASP A 36 2.94 -14.50 -1.96
C ASP A 36 3.20 -15.78 -2.77
N LEU A 37 2.59 -15.89 -3.96
CA LEU A 37 2.76 -17.02 -4.87
C LEU A 37 4.20 -17.12 -5.37
N LEU A 38 4.82 -15.98 -5.69
CA LEU A 38 6.24 -15.93 -6.07
C LEU A 38 7.12 -16.46 -4.94
N LEU A 39 6.85 -16.08 -3.69
CA LEU A 39 7.61 -16.58 -2.53
C LEU A 39 7.43 -18.10 -2.35
N ILE A 40 6.20 -18.60 -2.46
CA ILE A 40 5.88 -20.03 -2.35
C ILE A 40 6.59 -20.83 -3.44
N PHE A 41 6.53 -20.37 -4.70
CA PHE A 41 7.19 -21.04 -5.82
C PHE A 41 8.72 -20.94 -5.74
N LEU A 42 9.25 -19.81 -5.27
CA LEU A 42 10.69 -19.67 -5.02
C LEU A 42 11.17 -20.68 -3.97
N TYR A 43 10.45 -20.81 -2.85
CA TYR A 43 10.76 -21.83 -1.85
C TYR A 43 10.67 -23.24 -2.43
N LEU A 44 9.61 -23.55 -3.20
CA LEU A 44 9.44 -24.85 -3.85
C LEU A 44 10.59 -25.15 -4.82
N ALA A 45 11.03 -24.16 -5.61
CA ALA A 45 12.13 -24.30 -6.55
C ALA A 45 13.48 -24.49 -5.83
N LEU A 46 13.77 -23.68 -4.81
CA LEU A 46 15.01 -23.77 -4.02
C LEU A 46 15.09 -25.08 -3.23
N SER A 47 14.00 -25.48 -2.59
CA SER A 47 13.95 -26.75 -1.84
C SER A 47 14.09 -27.95 -2.77
N ASN A 48 13.48 -27.93 -3.96
CA ASN A 48 13.72 -28.94 -4.98
C ASN A 48 15.15 -28.91 -5.53
N LEU A 49 15.78 -27.74 -5.68
CA LEU A 49 17.16 -27.64 -6.15
C LEU A 49 18.15 -28.24 -5.14
N ILE A 50 17.96 -27.93 -3.85
CA ILE A 50 18.87 -28.37 -2.78
C ILE A 50 18.61 -29.84 -2.40
N PHE A 51 17.35 -30.24 -2.30
CA PHE A 51 16.95 -31.55 -1.74
C PHE A 51 16.35 -32.50 -2.76
N GLY A 52 16.24 -32.14 -4.05
CA GLY A 52 15.52 -32.92 -5.06
C GLY A 52 16.05 -34.33 -5.32
N GLN A 53 17.34 -34.57 -5.01
CA GLN A 53 17.96 -35.90 -5.12
C GLN A 53 17.93 -36.70 -3.81
N THR A 54 17.42 -36.14 -2.72
CA THR A 54 17.37 -36.82 -1.43
C THR A 54 16.17 -37.75 -1.33
N ARG A 55 16.28 -38.85 -0.56
CA ARG A 55 15.14 -39.73 -0.23
C ARG A 55 14.05 -39.00 0.55
N LEU A 56 14.41 -37.96 1.29
CA LEU A 56 13.51 -37.15 2.09
C LEU A 56 12.88 -35.98 1.31
N LYS A 57 13.09 -35.90 -0.02
CA LYS A 57 12.55 -34.82 -0.85
C LYS A 57 11.05 -34.63 -0.68
N PHE A 58 10.30 -35.73 -0.62
CA PHE A 58 8.85 -35.66 -0.62
C PHE A 58 8.33 -34.94 0.62
N PRO A 59 8.65 -35.38 1.86
CA PRO A 59 8.23 -34.64 3.04
C PRO A 59 8.86 -33.25 3.12
N LEU A 60 10.17 -33.08 2.84
CA LEU A 60 10.83 -31.77 3.01
C LEU A 60 10.27 -30.70 2.07
N VAL A 61 10.13 -31.02 0.79
CA VAL A 61 9.68 -30.07 -0.22
C VAL A 61 8.19 -29.81 -0.03
N TRP A 62 7.35 -30.86 -0.05
CA TRP A 62 5.90 -30.66 -0.03
C TRP A 62 5.38 -30.15 1.31
N LEU A 63 5.86 -30.70 2.44
CA LEU A 63 5.43 -30.22 3.76
C LEU A 63 5.92 -28.80 3.99
N GLY A 64 7.16 -28.50 3.59
CA GLY A 64 7.71 -27.15 3.70
C GLY A 64 6.92 -26.13 2.89
N THR A 65 6.59 -26.45 1.64
CA THR A 65 5.79 -25.56 0.78
C THR A 65 4.37 -25.40 1.32
N ALA A 66 3.73 -26.48 1.76
CA ALA A 66 2.39 -26.43 2.35
C ALA A 66 2.38 -25.64 3.67
N ALA A 67 3.39 -25.84 4.52
CA ALA A 67 3.54 -25.09 5.77
C ALA A 67 3.77 -23.60 5.52
N LEU A 68 4.58 -23.24 4.52
CA LEU A 68 4.79 -21.84 4.13
C LEU A 68 3.50 -21.20 3.61
N ALA A 69 2.76 -21.89 2.73
CA ALA A 69 1.49 -21.41 2.23
C ALA A 69 0.46 -21.24 3.36
N ALA A 70 0.36 -22.21 4.28
CA ALA A 70 -0.51 -22.12 5.44
C ALA A 70 -0.10 -20.95 6.36
N ALA A 71 1.19 -20.78 6.64
CA ALA A 71 1.71 -19.69 7.45
C ALA A 71 1.32 -18.33 6.84
N LEU A 72 1.55 -18.14 5.54
CA LEU A 72 1.14 -16.92 4.84
C LEU A 72 -0.38 -16.71 4.89
N TYR A 73 -1.16 -17.77 4.70
CA TYR A 73 -2.63 -17.69 4.76
C TYR A 73 -3.12 -17.22 6.12
N PHE A 74 -2.59 -17.78 7.22
CA PHE A 74 -3.02 -17.42 8.57
C PHE A 74 -2.45 -16.08 9.05
N LEU A 75 -1.16 -15.80 8.78
CA LEU A 75 -0.51 -14.55 9.20
C LEU A 75 -1.05 -13.33 8.47
N LYS A 76 -1.43 -13.49 7.20
CA LYS A 76 -1.95 -12.41 6.36
C LYS A 76 -3.47 -12.26 6.46
N ARG A 77 -4.15 -13.12 7.23
CA ARG A 77 -5.60 -13.05 7.40
C ARG A 77 -6.01 -11.73 8.04
N GLY A 78 -6.77 -10.91 7.31
CA GLY A 78 -7.22 -9.60 7.77
C GLY A 78 -6.18 -8.48 7.69
N LYS A 79 -5.00 -8.75 7.11
CA LYS A 79 -4.02 -7.70 6.79
C LYS A 79 -4.42 -6.98 5.49
N PRO A 80 -4.03 -5.70 5.33
CA PRO A 80 -4.25 -4.97 4.09
C PRO A 80 -3.50 -5.62 2.93
N ASP A 81 -3.92 -5.28 1.71
CA ASP A 81 -3.26 -5.68 0.47
C ASP A 81 -1.78 -5.28 0.46
N ASN A 82 -0.94 -6.02 -0.28
CA ASN A 82 0.52 -5.79 -0.35
C ASN A 82 1.25 -5.82 1.01
N TYR A 83 0.69 -6.49 2.02
CA TYR A 83 1.30 -6.53 3.36
C TYR A 83 2.77 -6.97 3.35
N LEU A 84 3.13 -8.01 2.60
CA LEU A 84 4.52 -8.48 2.54
C LEU A 84 5.46 -7.46 1.88
N GLN A 85 4.99 -6.77 0.84
CA GLN A 85 5.78 -5.74 0.18
C GLN A 85 6.03 -4.58 1.14
N HIS A 86 4.98 -4.07 1.78
CA HIS A 86 5.12 -2.97 2.75
C HIS A 86 5.95 -3.36 3.96
N ALA A 87 5.82 -4.59 4.45
CA ALA A 87 6.68 -5.10 5.51
C ALA A 87 8.16 -5.10 5.05
N GLY A 88 8.44 -5.61 3.84
CA GLY A 88 9.78 -5.58 3.26
C GLY A 88 10.33 -4.16 3.10
N GLU A 89 9.54 -3.25 2.53
CA GLU A 89 9.88 -1.83 2.41
C GLU A 89 10.20 -1.21 3.78
N HIS A 90 9.38 -1.49 4.79
CA HIS A 90 9.58 -0.99 6.14
C HIS A 90 10.89 -1.50 6.76
N PHE A 91 11.21 -2.79 6.61
CA PHE A 91 12.45 -3.38 7.12
C PHE A 91 13.71 -2.85 6.41
N TRP A 92 13.62 -2.51 5.12
CA TRP A 92 14.74 -1.95 4.36
C TRP A 92 14.86 -0.43 4.43
N SER A 93 13.77 0.27 4.74
CA SER A 93 13.76 1.73 4.84
C SER A 93 14.61 2.19 6.02
N ALA A 94 15.46 3.20 5.80
CA ALA A 94 16.17 3.87 6.88
C ALA A 94 15.14 4.58 7.77
N GLY A 95 15.05 4.17 9.05
CA GLY A 95 14.13 4.77 10.00
C GLY A 95 14.51 6.23 10.28
N VAL A 96 13.73 7.18 9.79
CA VAL A 96 13.85 8.58 10.17
C VAL A 96 13.06 8.80 11.46
N LEU A 97 13.75 8.83 12.59
CA LEU A 97 13.18 9.17 13.89
C LEU A 97 13.21 10.69 14.08
N SER A 98 12.27 11.41 13.47
CA SER A 98 12.19 12.89 13.57
C SER A 98 11.15 13.38 14.59
N ALA A 99 10.40 12.48 15.23
CA ALA A 99 9.38 12.86 16.21
C ALA A 99 10.04 13.48 17.46
N GLY A 100 10.16 14.81 17.48
CA GLY A 100 10.80 15.59 18.53
C GLY A 100 12.04 16.38 18.11
N ALA A 101 12.44 16.31 16.84
CA ALA A 101 13.44 17.24 16.31
C ALA A 101 12.86 18.66 16.26
N THR A 102 13.64 19.66 16.67
CA THR A 102 13.27 21.07 16.53
C THR A 102 13.06 21.37 15.05
N ASP A 103 11.88 21.87 14.67
CA ASP A 103 11.59 22.29 13.30
C ASP A 103 12.61 23.36 12.88
N VAL A 104 13.51 22.98 11.98
CA VAL A 104 14.56 23.87 11.46
C VAL A 104 13.98 24.87 10.45
N GLU A 105 12.88 24.48 9.78
CA GLU A 105 12.19 25.28 8.77
C GLU A 105 10.77 25.63 9.24
N TYR A 106 10.67 26.53 10.22
CA TYR A 106 9.38 27.14 10.56
C TYR A 106 8.93 28.05 9.41
N ARG A 107 7.96 27.59 8.62
CA ARG A 107 7.27 28.46 7.65
C ARG A 107 6.10 29.15 8.36
N PRO A 108 6.11 30.49 8.48
CA PRO A 108 4.97 31.20 9.06
C PRO A 108 3.73 30.95 8.19
N TYR A 109 2.58 30.75 8.85
CA TYR A 109 1.29 30.67 8.17
C TYR A 109 1.06 31.94 7.35
N GLN A 110 0.98 31.80 6.03
CA GLN A 110 0.55 32.88 5.17
C GLN A 110 -0.98 32.84 5.09
N PRO A 111 -1.68 33.89 5.54
CA PRO A 111 -3.13 33.95 5.39
C PRO A 111 -3.47 33.89 3.90
N PHE A 112 -4.56 33.19 3.58
CA PHE A 112 -5.10 33.13 2.23
C PHE A 112 -5.32 34.55 1.70
N GLN A 113 -4.54 34.95 0.70
CA GLN A 113 -4.78 36.19 -0.03
C GLN A 113 -5.92 35.92 -1.02
N PRO A 114 -7.06 36.63 -0.91
CA PRO A 114 -8.06 36.57 -1.97
C PRO A 114 -7.41 37.04 -3.26
N MET A 115 -7.57 36.25 -4.32
CA MET A 115 -7.12 36.60 -5.66
C MET A 115 -7.85 37.87 -6.08
N ASN A 116 -7.11 38.99 -6.20
CA ASN A 116 -7.68 40.22 -6.74
C ASN A 116 -7.89 40.00 -8.24
N ASP A 117 -9.15 39.97 -8.68
CA ASP A 117 -9.56 39.83 -10.08
C ASP A 117 -9.21 41.06 -10.95
N GLU A 118 -8.12 41.77 -10.65
CA GLU A 118 -7.61 42.88 -11.47
C GLU A 118 -6.45 42.43 -12.36
N VAL A 119 -6.71 41.45 -13.21
CA VAL A 119 -6.02 41.39 -14.51
C VAL A 119 -6.90 42.12 -15.49
N LYS A 120 -6.69 43.45 -15.59
CA LYS A 120 -7.24 44.24 -16.69
C LYS A 120 -6.62 43.73 -17.98
N LEU A 121 -7.49 43.21 -18.86
CA LEU A 121 -7.24 43.02 -20.29
C LEU A 121 -6.70 44.30 -20.93
#